data_AF-A0A6S7FUV1-F1
#
_entry.id   AF-A0A6S7FUV1-F1
#
_cell.length_a   1.000
_cell.length_b   1.000
_cell.length_c   1.000
_cell.angle_alpha   90.00
_cell.angle_beta   90.00
_cell.angle_gamma   90.00
#
_symmetry.space_group_name_H-M   'P 1'
#
loop_
_entity.id
_entity.type
_entity.pdbx_description
1 polymer ?
#
loop_
_entity_poly.entity_id
_entity_poly.type
_entity_poly.pdbx_seq_one_letter_code
_entity_poly.pdbx_strand_id
1 'polypeptide(L)'
;MTNSVELVLFYGPPFIGKTLHYFNHYSKTHTRISASEIFKEDKCSNLRLVILKVIGLLNEGKNVVIDDENWYIATRQSYISLVKKKVPICTFTIVQFLTDITSGYQQCLWAREWALVEQTLLENKDYNSTLLTESVEKLDCWFARKRSELNPPELPATAEGFSIVTVNPQLICGTSYKFNLPALFIQWQSILTDAQNENLNCKSTAPDVLNKWLEKNPSGRILIIGPKTKNDKDIIEEQTKTLLLLLSSQLTCPLYFTFIDEKHQLDHYSQLPQPGVLAFLQKLHRVNLYHKGTIYMYSSDEHYRAASSVGIRTIKAAKLFDHPHLIDSVYCGETMSTLSFLQNMLQVTCSTSCKETRESVDEIPFFSRARKSSTPLVWKYCHGKVTGVCFKDKLALERYQTHYKLAARTAKPPGKIKRGTSRTEYVSSTLPSSERSLPSSEQSLRALVGNINLREVAETPGRYHGGFQCRDSVFDMNVEVLEQRLKITCKCTGSSRQPYDVQVMLSDSSGLLEAHCSCPDVAGKTGRCKHVIGLLLNYKNHQTPSA
;
A
#
# COMPACT_ATOMS: atom_id res chain seq x y z
N MET A 1 -18.00 26.54 34.84
CA MET A 1 -17.24 26.54 33.57
C MET A 1 -17.85 25.46 32.70
N THR A 2 -18.50 25.81 31.60
CA THR A 2 -19.00 24.83 30.63
C THR A 2 -17.79 24.28 29.88
N ASN A 3 -17.55 22.97 30.00
CA ASN A 3 -16.47 22.32 29.24
C ASN A 3 -16.82 22.44 27.74
N SER A 4 -15.98 23.12 26.98
CA SER A 4 -16.11 23.14 25.51
C SER A 4 -15.91 21.72 24.99
N VAL A 5 -16.81 21.28 24.11
CA VAL A 5 -16.67 19.99 23.40
C VAL A 5 -15.95 20.18 22.07
N GLU A 6 -15.39 19.10 21.54
CA GLU A 6 -14.67 19.05 20.27
C GLU A 6 -15.27 18.01 19.31
N LEU A 7 -15.42 18.42 18.05
CA LEU A 7 -15.70 17.55 16.92
C LEU A 7 -14.49 17.50 15.98
N VAL A 8 -13.91 16.31 15.82
CA VAL A 8 -12.78 16.05 14.95
C VAL A 8 -13.23 15.27 13.72
N LEU A 9 -12.85 15.71 12.52
CA LEU A 9 -13.09 14.99 11.27
C LEU A 9 -11.75 14.50 10.72
N PHE A 10 -11.65 13.23 10.37
CA PHE A 10 -10.48 12.74 9.64
C PHE A 10 -10.62 12.97 8.13
N TYR A 11 -9.54 13.34 7.47
CA TYR A 11 -9.49 13.50 6.02
C TYR A 11 -8.24 12.80 5.49
N GLY A 12 -8.42 11.76 4.67
CA GLY A 12 -7.31 10.97 4.15
C GLY A 12 -7.77 9.73 3.41
N PRO A 13 -6.88 9.13 2.59
CA PRO A 13 -7.25 8.00 1.74
C PRO A 13 -7.70 6.77 2.56
N PRO A 14 -8.42 5.84 1.93
CA PRO A 14 -8.67 4.53 2.52
C PRO A 14 -7.36 3.84 2.95
N PHE A 15 -7.43 3.03 4.02
CA PHE A 15 -6.30 2.22 4.54
C PHE A 15 -5.07 2.97 5.07
N ILE A 16 -5.12 4.31 5.16
CA ILE A 16 -3.95 5.08 5.60
C ILE A 16 -3.65 5.00 7.12
N GLY A 17 -4.48 4.30 7.88
CA GLY A 17 -4.30 4.10 9.32
C GLY A 17 -5.07 5.09 10.20
N LYS A 18 -6.14 5.72 9.68
CA LYS A 18 -7.01 6.67 10.41
C LYS A 18 -7.54 6.09 11.73
N THR A 19 -8.16 4.91 11.67
CA THR A 19 -8.70 4.21 12.85
C THR A 19 -7.65 3.93 13.91
N LEU A 20 -6.44 3.52 13.49
CA LEU A 20 -5.35 3.29 14.44
C LEU A 20 -4.83 4.60 15.04
N HIS A 21 -4.80 5.68 14.25
CA HIS A 21 -4.52 7.02 14.75
C HIS A 21 -5.54 7.45 15.81
N TYR A 22 -6.84 7.19 15.59
CA TYR A 22 -7.86 7.40 16.63
C TYR A 22 -7.51 6.63 17.92
N PHE A 23 -7.18 5.33 17.82
CA PHE A 23 -6.87 4.55 19.01
C PHE A 23 -5.66 5.08 19.78
N ASN A 24 -4.64 5.58 19.08
CA ASN A 24 -3.42 6.07 19.70
C ASN A 24 -3.57 7.47 20.31
N HIS A 25 -4.40 8.34 19.73
CA HIS A 25 -4.43 9.76 20.06
C HIS A 25 -5.75 10.23 20.70
N TYR A 26 -6.88 9.62 20.34
CA TYR A 26 -8.22 10.13 20.64
C TYR A 26 -9.06 9.19 21.51
N SER A 27 -8.78 7.89 21.54
CA SER A 27 -9.62 6.89 22.25
C SER A 27 -9.86 7.13 23.73
N LYS A 28 -8.99 7.90 24.40
CA LYS A 28 -9.12 8.24 25.83
C LYS A 28 -9.98 9.47 26.08
N THR A 29 -10.16 10.33 25.08
CA THR A 29 -10.76 11.66 25.23
C THR A 29 -11.98 11.89 24.32
N HIS A 30 -12.15 11.06 23.29
CA HIS A 30 -13.18 11.18 22.29
C HIS A 30 -13.93 9.86 22.10
N THR A 31 -15.16 9.96 21.60
CA THR A 31 -15.94 8.83 21.10
C THR A 31 -15.80 8.74 19.58
N ARG A 32 -15.45 7.57 19.05
CA ARG A 32 -15.39 7.31 17.60
C ARG A 32 -16.78 7.10 17.03
N ILE A 33 -17.04 7.73 15.89
CA ILE A 33 -18.17 7.46 15.01
C ILE A 33 -17.62 7.25 13.60
N SER A 34 -18.11 6.23 12.91
CA SER A 34 -17.86 6.04 11.48
C SER A 34 -19.21 5.92 10.77
N ALA A 35 -19.51 6.87 9.89
CA ALA A 35 -20.70 6.84 9.05
C ALA A 35 -20.71 5.60 8.18
N SER A 36 -19.55 5.20 7.63
CA SER A 36 -19.44 4.00 6.81
C SER A 36 -19.73 2.71 7.58
N GLU A 37 -19.39 2.61 8.87
CA GLU A 37 -19.80 1.48 9.72
C GLU A 37 -21.31 1.52 10.01
N ILE A 38 -21.86 2.69 10.34
CA ILE A 38 -23.29 2.85 10.64
C ILE A 38 -24.15 2.49 9.41
N PHE A 39 -23.77 2.91 8.20
CA PHE A 39 -24.51 2.58 6.98
C PHE A 39 -24.45 1.09 6.61
N LYS A 40 -23.41 0.37 7.08
CA LYS A 40 -23.32 -1.09 6.91
C LYS A 40 -24.27 -1.82 7.87
N GLU A 41 -24.30 -1.39 9.12
CA GLU A 41 -25.16 -1.97 10.16
C GLU A 41 -26.64 -1.66 9.89
N ASP A 42 -26.95 -0.45 9.42
CA ASP A 42 -28.30 0.02 9.11
C ASP A 42 -28.34 0.69 7.74
N LYS A 43 -28.83 -0.05 6.74
CA LYS A 43 -28.98 0.43 5.35
C LYS A 43 -29.97 1.59 5.21
N CYS A 44 -30.88 1.77 6.17
CA CYS A 44 -31.83 2.89 6.18
C CYS A 44 -31.23 4.16 6.80
N SER A 45 -30.06 4.05 7.42
CA SER A 45 -29.36 5.18 8.01
C SER A 45 -28.87 6.14 6.93
N ASN A 46 -28.81 7.42 7.27
CA ASN A 46 -28.35 8.48 6.39
C ASN A 46 -27.48 9.48 7.16
N LEU A 47 -26.81 10.37 6.43
CA LEU A 47 -25.87 11.33 7.02
C LEU A 47 -26.51 12.17 8.13
N ARG A 48 -27.79 12.56 7.99
CA ARG A 48 -28.50 13.33 9.01
C ARG A 48 -28.64 12.55 10.31
N LEU A 49 -28.98 11.26 10.25
CA LEU A 49 -29.08 10.41 11.44
C LEU A 49 -27.73 10.25 12.14
N VAL A 50 -26.65 10.10 11.37
CA VAL A 50 -25.28 10.09 11.91
C VAL A 50 -24.97 11.41 12.62
N ILE A 51 -25.25 12.55 11.99
CA ILE A 51 -25.02 13.88 12.58
C ILE A 51 -25.85 14.08 13.86
N LEU A 52 -27.11 13.62 13.88
CA LEU A 52 -27.95 13.69 15.09
C LEU A 52 -27.38 12.85 16.23
N LYS A 53 -26.82 11.67 15.93
CA LYS A 53 -26.10 10.84 16.92
C LYS A 53 -24.87 11.56 17.47
N VAL A 54 -24.10 12.21 16.60
CA VAL A 54 -22.94 13.04 16.99
C VAL A 54 -23.37 14.18 17.91
N ILE A 55 -24.45 14.89 17.58
CA ILE A 55 -25.00 15.98 18.39
C ILE A 55 -25.46 15.47 19.76
N GLY A 56 -26.09 14.29 19.83
CA GLY A 56 -26.45 13.66 21.10
C GLY A 56 -25.25 13.47 22.02
N LEU A 57 -24.16 12.90 21.50
CA LEU A 57 -22.92 12.70 22.25
C LEU A 57 -22.27 14.02 22.69
N LEU A 58 -22.25 15.03 21.81
CA LEU A 58 -21.72 16.35 22.13
C LEU A 58 -22.54 17.04 23.24
N ASN A 59 -23.88 16.93 23.21
CA ASN A 59 -24.76 17.45 24.27
C ASN A 59 -24.57 16.74 25.61
N GLU A 60 -24.15 15.48 25.61
CA GLU A 60 -23.71 14.75 26.81
C GLU A 60 -22.32 15.19 27.32
N GLY A 61 -21.68 16.18 26.68
CA GLY A 61 -20.37 16.70 27.05
C GLY A 61 -19.19 15.84 26.57
N LYS A 62 -19.41 14.92 25.63
CA LYS A 62 -18.35 14.06 25.07
C LYS A 62 -17.75 14.70 23.83
N ASN A 63 -16.44 14.53 23.62
CA ASN A 63 -15.81 14.85 22.34
C ASN A 63 -16.03 13.72 21.33
N VAL A 64 -16.05 14.03 20.04
CA VAL A 64 -16.36 13.06 18.98
C VAL A 64 -15.32 13.11 17.86
N VAL A 65 -14.91 11.95 17.37
CA VAL A 65 -14.12 11.83 16.12
C VAL A 65 -14.95 11.12 15.05
N ILE A 66 -15.03 11.71 13.86
CA ILE A 66 -15.60 11.10 12.65
C ILE A 66 -14.47 10.42 11.87
N ASP A 67 -14.37 9.10 12.01
CA ASP A 67 -13.38 8.24 11.36
C ASP A 67 -13.89 7.74 10.00
N ASP A 68 -13.95 8.66 9.04
CA ASP A 68 -14.27 8.40 7.62
C ASP A 68 -13.32 9.22 6.72
N GLU A 69 -13.50 9.17 5.39
CA GLU A 69 -12.68 9.93 4.44
C GLU A 69 -13.01 11.44 4.41
N ASN A 70 -14.24 11.82 4.77
CA ASN A 70 -14.78 13.19 4.68
C ASN A 70 -14.45 13.88 3.33
N TRP A 71 -14.67 13.12 2.26
CA TRP A 71 -14.25 13.38 0.88
C TRP A 71 -14.73 14.72 0.30
N TYR A 72 -15.98 15.10 0.58
CA TYR A 72 -16.65 16.24 -0.04
C TYR A 72 -16.85 17.40 0.95
N ILE A 73 -16.70 18.64 0.47
CA ILE A 73 -16.99 19.88 1.20
C ILE A 73 -18.44 19.86 1.70
N ALA A 74 -19.39 19.44 0.87
CA ALA A 74 -20.81 19.39 1.23
C ALA A 74 -21.08 18.49 2.45
N THR A 75 -20.38 17.35 2.56
CA THR A 75 -20.46 16.46 3.72
C THR A 75 -19.92 17.13 4.96
N ARG A 76 -18.73 17.76 4.87
CA ARG A 76 -18.10 18.48 6.00
C ARG A 76 -18.96 19.66 6.47
N GLN A 77 -19.50 20.45 5.55
CA GLN A 77 -20.40 21.56 5.83
C GLN A 77 -21.72 21.11 6.47
N SER A 78 -22.23 19.93 6.11
CA SER A 78 -23.42 19.35 6.75
C SER A 78 -23.17 19.05 8.24
N TYR A 79 -22.00 18.50 8.59
CA TYR A 79 -21.61 18.34 10.00
C TYR A 79 -21.53 19.69 10.71
N ILE A 80 -20.78 20.66 10.15
CA ILE A 80 -20.55 21.96 10.78
C ILE A 80 -21.87 22.69 11.03
N SER A 81 -22.67 22.89 9.99
CA SER A 81 -23.87 23.73 10.04
C SER A 81 -24.87 23.20 11.08
N LEU A 82 -25.12 21.89 11.10
CA LEU A 82 -26.05 21.27 12.04
C LEU A 82 -25.51 21.23 13.47
N VAL A 83 -24.21 20.95 13.65
CA VAL A 83 -23.59 20.93 14.98
C VAL A 83 -23.49 22.34 15.55
N LYS A 84 -23.02 23.35 14.80
CA LYS A 84 -23.00 24.76 15.25
C LYS A 84 -24.38 25.25 15.67
N LYS A 85 -25.43 24.85 14.94
CA LYS A 85 -26.81 25.22 15.26
C LYS A 85 -27.31 24.61 16.57
N LYS A 86 -26.93 23.37 16.89
CA LYS A 86 -27.46 22.63 18.06
C LYS A 86 -26.52 22.58 19.27
N VAL A 87 -25.23 22.80 19.05
CA VAL A 87 -24.15 22.75 20.04
C VAL A 87 -23.25 23.97 19.79
N PRO A 88 -23.68 25.18 20.21
CA PRO A 88 -23.01 26.44 19.85
C PRO A 88 -21.61 26.56 20.45
N ILE A 89 -21.32 25.87 21.56
CA ILE A 89 -20.01 25.83 22.21
C ILE A 89 -19.30 24.52 21.79
N CYS A 90 -18.90 24.46 20.52
CA CYS A 90 -18.20 23.31 19.95
C CYS A 90 -17.01 23.79 19.11
N THR A 91 -15.86 23.16 19.29
CA THR A 91 -14.66 23.37 18.46
C THR A 91 -14.61 22.34 17.33
N PHE A 92 -14.09 22.75 16.18
CA PHE A 92 -14.07 21.94 14.97
C PHE A 92 -12.62 21.78 14.48
N THR A 93 -12.19 20.53 14.35
CA THR A 93 -10.83 20.18 13.93
C THR A 93 -10.90 19.20 12.77
N ILE A 94 -10.08 19.39 11.75
CA ILE A 94 -9.82 18.38 10.72
C ILE A 94 -8.41 17.84 10.92
N VAL A 95 -8.28 16.52 10.98
CA VAL A 95 -6.97 15.84 10.90
C VAL A 95 -6.75 15.37 9.47
N GLN A 96 -5.87 16.07 8.76
CA GLN A 96 -5.49 15.78 7.39
C GLN A 96 -4.30 14.81 7.36
N PHE A 97 -4.51 13.62 6.80
CA PHE A 97 -3.49 12.60 6.60
C PHE A 97 -2.82 12.81 5.25
N LEU A 98 -1.63 13.43 5.26
CA LEU A 98 -0.84 13.67 4.05
C LEU A 98 -0.01 12.44 3.71
N THR A 99 0.02 12.12 2.43
CA THR A 99 0.79 10.98 1.92
C THR A 99 1.57 11.42 0.70
N ASP A 100 2.79 10.90 0.53
CA ASP A 100 3.51 11.07 -0.72
C ASP A 100 2.71 10.46 -1.88
N ILE A 101 2.61 11.15 -3.00
CA ILE A 101 1.77 10.72 -4.13
C ILE A 101 2.24 9.37 -4.70
N THR A 102 3.56 9.12 -4.66
CA THR A 102 4.15 7.92 -5.26
C THR A 102 4.11 6.74 -4.30
N SER A 103 4.66 6.91 -3.09
CA SER A 103 4.75 5.83 -2.10
C SER A 103 3.48 5.69 -1.25
N GLY A 104 2.69 6.74 -1.09
CA GLY A 104 1.44 6.72 -0.32
C GLY A 104 0.39 5.81 -0.93
N TYR A 105 0.27 5.79 -2.26
CA TYR A 105 -0.61 4.86 -2.95
C TYR A 105 -0.20 3.40 -2.69
N GLN A 106 1.09 3.08 -2.83
CA GLN A 106 1.62 1.75 -2.53
C GLN A 106 1.47 1.37 -1.06
N GLN A 107 1.67 2.32 -0.14
CA GLN A 107 1.45 2.14 1.29
C GLN A 107 -0.01 1.78 1.60
N CYS A 108 -0.98 2.48 1.01
CA CYS A 108 -2.40 2.17 1.16
C CYS A 108 -2.75 0.79 0.58
N LEU A 109 -2.24 0.45 -0.61
CA LEU A 109 -2.43 -0.87 -1.21
C LEU A 109 -1.84 -1.98 -0.34
N TRP A 110 -0.67 -1.75 0.26
CA TRP A 110 -0.04 -2.69 1.18
C TRP A 110 -0.89 -2.89 2.45
N ALA A 111 -1.35 -1.79 3.05
CA ALA A 111 -2.23 -1.82 4.22
C ALA A 111 -3.57 -2.51 3.93
N ARG A 112 -4.12 -2.34 2.71
CA ARG A 112 -5.31 -3.07 2.26
C ARG A 112 -5.09 -4.58 2.27
N GLU A 113 -3.98 -5.07 1.71
CA GLU A 113 -3.71 -6.52 1.72
C GLU A 113 -3.57 -7.08 3.14
N TRP A 114 -3.10 -6.28 4.10
CA TRP A 114 -3.13 -6.68 5.51
C TRP A 114 -4.53 -6.72 6.11
N ALA A 115 -5.39 -5.77 5.77
CA ALA A 115 -6.79 -5.79 6.19
C ALA A 115 -7.53 -7.02 5.63
N LEU A 116 -7.21 -7.45 4.41
CA LEU A 116 -7.72 -8.69 3.83
C LEU A 116 -7.31 -9.94 4.63
N VAL A 117 -6.12 -9.95 5.23
CA VAL A 117 -5.69 -11.07 6.09
C VAL A 117 -6.55 -11.15 7.35
N GLU A 118 -6.88 -10.02 7.95
CA GLU A 118 -7.74 -9.99 9.16
C GLU A 118 -9.11 -10.59 8.85
N GLN A 119 -9.70 -10.24 7.69
CA GLN A 119 -10.94 -10.85 7.21
C GLN A 119 -10.77 -12.35 6.85
N THR A 120 -9.59 -12.74 6.36
CA THR A 120 -9.30 -14.14 6.04
C THR A 120 -9.24 -15.01 7.29
N LEU A 121 -8.67 -14.50 8.38
CA LEU A 121 -8.55 -15.23 9.63
C LEU A 121 -9.89 -15.27 10.38
N LEU A 122 -10.63 -14.16 10.39
CA LEU A 122 -11.97 -14.13 10.97
C LEU A 122 -12.91 -15.06 10.17
N GLU A 123 -13.56 -16.03 10.84
CA GLU A 123 -14.53 -16.95 10.21
C GLU A 123 -15.87 -16.27 9.85
N ASN A 124 -15.96 -14.94 9.93
CA ASN A 124 -17.19 -14.20 9.63
C ASN A 124 -17.55 -14.31 8.15
N LYS A 125 -18.63 -15.05 7.88
CA LYS A 125 -19.15 -15.31 6.53
C LYS A 125 -19.83 -14.10 5.89
N ASP A 126 -20.14 -13.07 6.66
CA ASP A 126 -21.00 -11.95 6.22
C ASP A 126 -20.23 -10.70 5.80
N TYR A 127 -18.90 -10.75 5.69
CA TYR A 127 -18.15 -9.57 5.25
C TYR A 127 -18.28 -9.37 3.73
N ASN A 128 -19.07 -8.36 3.36
CA ASN A 128 -19.39 -8.01 1.97
C ASN A 128 -18.14 -7.65 1.15
N SER A 129 -17.91 -8.38 0.05
CA SER A 129 -16.84 -8.12 -0.93
C SER A 129 -16.94 -6.74 -1.59
N THR A 130 -18.14 -6.15 -1.66
CA THR A 130 -18.42 -4.84 -2.28
C THR A 130 -17.63 -3.69 -1.65
N LEU A 131 -17.42 -3.73 -0.33
CA LEU A 131 -16.73 -2.66 0.39
C LEU A 131 -15.26 -2.51 0.01
N LEU A 132 -14.61 -3.62 -0.32
CA LEU A 132 -13.23 -3.60 -0.77
C LEU A 132 -13.14 -3.02 -2.17
N THR A 133 -14.06 -3.37 -3.08
CA THR A 133 -14.12 -2.81 -4.43
C THR A 133 -14.30 -1.29 -4.39
N GLU A 134 -15.28 -0.79 -3.63
CA GLU A 134 -15.49 0.65 -3.45
C GLU A 134 -14.26 1.36 -2.88
N SER A 135 -13.53 0.70 -1.99
CA SER A 135 -12.30 1.25 -1.40
C SER A 135 -11.15 1.34 -2.39
N VAL A 136 -11.07 0.44 -3.37
CA VAL A 136 -10.06 0.47 -4.44
C VAL A 136 -10.32 1.60 -5.43
N GLU A 137 -11.57 1.76 -5.86
CA GLU A 137 -11.94 2.88 -6.76
C GLU A 137 -11.70 4.23 -6.09
N LYS A 138 -12.09 4.37 -4.82
CA LYS A 138 -11.76 5.54 -4.00
C LYS A 138 -10.25 5.75 -3.90
N LEU A 139 -9.46 4.70 -3.74
CA LEU A 139 -8.01 4.84 -3.67
C LEU A 139 -7.43 5.31 -5.02
N ASP A 140 -7.85 4.72 -6.14
CA ASP A 140 -7.42 5.13 -7.48
C ASP A 140 -7.79 6.59 -7.77
N CYS A 141 -8.97 7.02 -7.33
CA CYS A 141 -9.45 8.39 -7.49
C CYS A 141 -8.68 9.38 -6.59
N TRP A 142 -8.36 8.99 -5.34
CA TRP A 142 -7.58 9.82 -4.41
C TRP A 142 -6.19 10.16 -4.97
N PHE A 143 -5.57 9.20 -5.68
CA PHE A 143 -4.23 9.35 -6.25
C PHE A 143 -4.23 9.64 -7.76
N ALA A 144 -5.39 9.99 -8.35
CA ALA A 144 -5.56 10.30 -9.77
C ALA A 144 -4.93 9.27 -10.73
N ARG A 145 -4.97 7.98 -10.38
CA ARG A 145 -4.32 6.89 -11.14
C ARG A 145 -5.14 6.42 -12.33
N LYS A 146 -6.46 6.50 -12.22
CA LYS A 146 -7.43 6.16 -13.27
C LYS A 146 -8.51 7.22 -13.33
N ARG A 147 -9.11 7.39 -14.51
CA ARG A 147 -10.36 8.12 -14.63
C ARG A 147 -11.43 7.30 -13.90
N SER A 148 -11.87 7.79 -12.76
CA SER A 148 -13.05 7.29 -12.06
C SER A 148 -14.23 8.19 -12.37
N GLU A 149 -15.44 7.66 -12.25
CA GLU A 149 -16.67 8.47 -12.26
C GLU A 149 -16.79 9.32 -10.98
N LEU A 150 -16.03 8.96 -9.94
CA LEU A 150 -15.95 9.73 -8.71
C LEU A 150 -15.18 11.04 -8.95
N ASN A 151 -15.68 12.12 -8.36
CA ASN A 151 -14.94 13.36 -8.30
C ASN A 151 -13.71 13.19 -7.39
N PRO A 152 -12.59 13.88 -7.67
CA PRO A 152 -11.42 13.87 -6.80
C PRO A 152 -11.78 14.37 -5.39
N PRO A 153 -11.01 13.97 -4.35
CA PRO A 153 -11.25 14.43 -3.00
C PRO A 153 -11.01 15.94 -2.89
N GLU A 154 -11.96 16.66 -2.30
CA GLU A 154 -11.88 18.12 -2.16
C GLU A 154 -11.08 18.46 -0.90
N LEU A 155 -9.96 19.17 -1.06
CA LEU A 155 -9.07 19.51 0.05
C LEU A 155 -9.80 20.33 1.12
N PRO A 156 -9.58 20.05 2.42
CA PRO A 156 -10.15 20.84 3.48
C PRO A 156 -9.53 22.24 3.52
N ALA A 157 -10.35 23.27 3.67
CA ALA A 157 -9.91 24.65 3.80
C ALA A 157 -10.34 25.27 5.13
N THR A 158 -9.54 26.18 5.68
CA THR A 158 -9.88 26.92 6.92
C THR A 158 -11.14 27.78 6.75
N ALA A 159 -11.43 28.23 5.52
CA ALA A 159 -12.66 28.92 5.15
C ALA A 159 -13.93 28.11 5.45
N GLU A 160 -13.84 26.77 5.54
CA GLU A 160 -14.95 25.92 5.94
C GLU A 160 -15.30 26.08 7.44
N GLY A 161 -14.40 26.64 8.25
CA GLY A 161 -14.59 26.89 9.68
C GLY A 161 -13.98 25.84 10.61
N PHE A 162 -12.96 25.12 10.14
CA PHE A 162 -12.18 24.16 10.94
C PHE A 162 -10.77 24.69 11.24
N SER A 163 -10.19 24.22 12.34
CA SER A 163 -8.73 24.17 12.48
C SER A 163 -8.19 22.93 11.76
N ILE A 164 -7.10 23.05 11.01
CA ILE A 164 -6.51 21.92 10.26
C ILE A 164 -5.23 21.47 10.97
N VAL A 165 -5.18 20.17 11.30
CA VAL A 165 -4.03 19.48 11.87
C VAL A 165 -3.53 18.50 10.84
N THR A 166 -2.25 18.58 10.51
CA THR A 166 -1.65 17.73 9.49
C THR A 166 -0.87 16.56 10.12
N VAL A 167 -1.03 15.37 9.57
CA VAL A 167 -0.33 14.14 10.01
C VAL A 167 0.28 13.46 8.80
N ASN A 168 1.56 13.08 8.92
CA ASN A 168 2.25 12.21 7.96
C ASN A 168 2.22 10.77 8.50
N PRO A 169 1.32 9.91 8.03
CA PRO A 169 1.13 8.57 8.55
C PRO A 169 2.21 7.63 8.04
N GLN A 170 2.78 6.86 8.96
CA GLN A 170 3.64 5.73 8.61
C GLN A 170 2.77 4.51 8.28
N LEU A 171 3.35 3.52 7.59
CA LEU A 171 2.68 2.22 7.44
C LEU A 171 2.66 1.53 8.80
N ILE A 172 1.47 1.37 9.39
CA ILE A 172 1.34 0.74 10.71
C ILE A 172 0.57 -0.57 10.58
N CYS A 173 1.16 -1.64 11.10
CA CYS A 173 0.53 -2.95 11.19
C CYS A 173 0.01 -3.17 12.62
N GLY A 174 -1.31 -3.31 12.77
CA GLY A 174 -1.90 -3.83 14.00
C GLY A 174 -1.62 -5.33 14.11
N THR A 175 -0.63 -5.75 14.89
CA THR A 175 -0.29 -7.17 15.03
C THR A 175 0.21 -7.44 16.44
N SER A 176 -0.17 -8.58 17.00
CA SER A 176 0.30 -8.98 18.34
C SER A 176 1.74 -9.49 18.33
N TYR A 177 2.27 -9.81 17.15
CA TYR A 177 3.60 -10.39 16.96
C TYR A 177 4.38 -9.66 15.89
N LYS A 178 5.69 -9.63 16.08
CA LYS A 178 6.60 -9.03 15.12
C LYS A 178 6.69 -9.88 13.85
N PHE A 179 6.87 -9.20 12.72
CA PHE A 179 7.39 -9.79 11.51
C PHE A 179 8.86 -10.10 11.71
N ASN A 180 9.17 -11.29 12.23
CA ASN A 180 10.53 -11.72 12.54
C ASN A 180 10.90 -13.05 11.88
N LEU A 181 9.96 -13.72 11.20
CA LEU A 181 10.20 -15.05 10.66
C LEU A 181 10.80 -15.00 9.25
N PRO A 182 11.79 -15.86 8.93
CA PRO A 182 12.20 -16.12 7.56
C PRO A 182 11.09 -16.78 6.74
N ALA A 183 11.11 -16.56 5.42
CA ALA A 183 10.30 -17.35 4.49
C ALA A 183 11.03 -17.75 3.21
N LEU A 184 10.80 -18.98 2.76
CA LEU A 184 11.12 -19.43 1.43
C LEU A 184 9.86 -19.33 0.58
N PHE A 185 9.77 -18.27 -0.22
CA PHE A 185 8.72 -18.12 -1.23
C PHE A 185 9.08 -18.91 -2.48
N ILE A 186 8.11 -19.60 -3.05
CA ILE A 186 8.32 -20.52 -4.16
C ILE A 186 7.25 -20.25 -5.21
N GLN A 187 7.65 -19.86 -6.41
CA GLN A 187 6.75 -19.87 -7.55
C GLN A 187 6.33 -21.33 -7.84
N TRP A 188 5.03 -21.60 -7.95
CA TRP A 188 4.48 -22.94 -8.17
C TRP A 188 5.11 -23.66 -9.37
N GLN A 189 5.24 -22.98 -10.50
CA GLN A 189 5.84 -23.56 -11.70
C GLN A 189 7.31 -23.97 -11.50
N SER A 190 7.99 -23.44 -10.49
CA SER A 190 9.38 -23.79 -10.20
C SER A 190 9.57 -25.22 -9.74
N ILE A 191 8.60 -25.78 -9.01
CA ILE A 191 8.72 -27.14 -8.44
C ILE A 191 8.27 -28.25 -9.40
N LEU A 192 7.72 -27.89 -10.57
CA LEU A 192 7.26 -28.83 -11.57
C LEU A 192 8.42 -29.28 -12.47
N THR A 193 8.46 -30.56 -12.82
CA THR A 193 9.49 -31.14 -13.70
C THR A 193 9.29 -30.71 -15.16
N ASP A 194 8.04 -30.57 -15.59
CA ASP A 194 7.66 -30.03 -16.89
C ASP A 194 6.40 -29.17 -16.73
N ALA A 195 6.52 -27.88 -17.05
CA ALA A 195 5.41 -26.93 -16.91
C ALA A 195 4.38 -27.05 -18.06
N GLN A 196 4.67 -27.80 -19.12
CA GLN A 196 3.81 -27.95 -20.30
C GLN A 196 3.02 -29.26 -20.33
N ASN A 197 3.37 -30.25 -19.51
CA ASN A 197 2.70 -31.54 -19.49
C ASN A 197 1.50 -31.58 -18.53
N GLU A 198 0.44 -32.30 -18.91
CA GLU A 198 -0.77 -32.52 -18.08
C GLU A 198 -0.50 -33.35 -16.81
N ASN A 199 0.64 -34.03 -16.75
CA ASN A 199 1.07 -34.78 -15.56
C ASN A 199 1.95 -33.90 -14.66
N LEU A 200 1.35 -33.35 -13.61
CA LEU A 200 2.05 -32.59 -12.57
C LEU A 200 2.99 -33.51 -11.77
N ASN A 201 4.27 -33.51 -12.14
CA ASN A 201 5.35 -34.17 -11.39
C ASN A 201 6.22 -33.15 -10.68
N CYS A 202 6.62 -33.47 -9.44
CA CYS A 202 7.54 -32.65 -8.67
C CYS A 202 8.99 -33.00 -9.02
N LYS A 203 9.87 -32.00 -9.07
CA LYS A 203 11.31 -32.24 -9.15
C LYS A 203 11.76 -33.08 -7.96
N SER A 204 12.46 -34.18 -8.22
CA SER A 204 12.92 -35.11 -7.18
C SER A 204 13.83 -34.46 -6.15
N THR A 205 14.56 -33.40 -6.52
CA THR A 205 15.45 -32.65 -5.63
C THR A 205 14.74 -31.58 -4.79
N ALA A 206 13.44 -31.35 -4.99
CA ALA A 206 12.72 -30.32 -4.25
C ALA A 206 12.71 -30.57 -2.73
N PRO A 207 12.36 -31.76 -2.22
CA PRO A 207 12.43 -32.06 -0.78
C PRO A 207 13.79 -31.75 -0.16
N ASP A 208 14.90 -32.07 -0.84
CA ASP A 208 16.26 -31.84 -0.35
C ASP A 208 16.56 -30.35 -0.19
N VAL A 209 16.21 -29.53 -1.18
CA VAL A 209 16.37 -28.07 -1.12
C VAL A 209 15.55 -27.49 0.03
N LEU A 210 14.31 -27.93 0.20
CA LEU A 210 13.41 -27.44 1.24
C LEU A 210 13.88 -27.83 2.64
N ASN A 211 14.27 -29.09 2.85
CA ASN A 211 14.81 -29.56 4.12
C ASN A 211 16.12 -28.85 4.47
N LYS A 212 17.01 -28.65 3.51
CA LYS A 212 18.25 -27.89 3.71
C LYS A 212 18.01 -26.44 4.12
N TRP A 213 16.99 -25.78 3.56
CA TRP A 213 16.58 -24.45 4.03
C TRP A 213 16.07 -24.46 5.48
N LEU A 214 15.27 -25.48 5.82
CA LEU A 214 14.65 -25.64 7.14
C LEU A 214 15.67 -25.91 8.24
N GLU A 215 16.74 -26.66 7.96
CA GLU A 215 17.85 -26.88 8.92
C GLU A 215 18.40 -25.54 9.45
N LYS A 216 18.49 -24.53 8.58
CA LYS A 216 18.94 -23.18 8.95
C LYS A 216 17.82 -22.28 9.48
N ASN A 217 16.56 -22.60 9.18
CA ASN A 217 15.40 -21.77 9.47
C ASN A 217 14.26 -22.63 10.05
N PRO A 218 14.44 -23.27 11.23
CA PRO A 218 13.50 -24.26 11.75
C PRO A 218 12.11 -23.71 12.07
N SER A 219 12.01 -22.39 12.31
CA SER A 219 10.73 -21.68 12.52
C SER A 219 10.26 -20.90 11.28
N GLY A 220 10.99 -21.01 10.17
CA GLY A 220 10.70 -20.33 8.92
C GLY A 220 9.52 -20.93 8.16
N ARG A 221 8.98 -20.19 7.21
CA ARG A 221 7.80 -20.57 6.43
C ARG A 221 8.17 -20.97 5.01
N ILE A 222 7.69 -22.11 4.53
CA ILE A 222 7.74 -22.46 3.11
C ILE A 222 6.39 -22.09 2.50
N LEU A 223 6.41 -21.19 1.51
CA LEU A 223 5.22 -20.56 0.93
C LEU A 223 5.20 -20.75 -0.58
N ILE A 224 4.31 -21.60 -1.07
CA ILE A 224 4.07 -21.80 -2.49
C ILE A 224 3.08 -20.75 -3.01
N ILE A 225 3.41 -20.12 -4.13
CA ILE A 225 2.60 -19.07 -4.76
C ILE A 225 2.38 -19.44 -6.23
N GLY A 226 1.15 -19.49 -6.69
CA GLY A 226 0.86 -19.80 -8.09
C GLY A 226 -0.52 -19.31 -8.55
N PRO A 227 -0.80 -19.32 -9.86
CA PRO A 227 -2.14 -19.02 -10.36
C PRO A 227 -3.10 -20.14 -9.95
N LYS A 228 -4.35 -19.79 -9.67
CA LYS A 228 -5.43 -20.77 -9.66
C LYS A 228 -5.71 -21.15 -11.11
N THR A 229 -5.64 -22.43 -11.43
CA THR A 229 -5.79 -22.94 -12.80
C THR A 229 -7.18 -22.64 -13.35
N LYS A 230 -7.25 -22.08 -14.58
CA LYS A 230 -8.46 -21.46 -15.13
C LYS A 230 -9.46 -22.42 -15.80
N ASN A 231 -9.04 -23.63 -16.21
CA ASN A 231 -9.85 -24.49 -17.09
C ASN A 231 -9.91 -25.96 -16.65
N ASP A 232 -11.11 -26.53 -16.84
CA ASP A 232 -11.58 -27.93 -16.83
C ASP A 232 -11.13 -28.93 -15.74
N LYS A 233 -12.15 -29.33 -14.96
CA LYS A 233 -12.25 -30.50 -14.06
C LYS A 233 -11.47 -30.41 -12.75
N ASP A 234 -12.11 -30.93 -11.71
CA ASP A 234 -11.56 -31.27 -10.40
C ASP A 234 -10.17 -31.95 -10.48
N ILE A 235 -9.81 -32.55 -11.63
CA ILE A 235 -8.54 -33.22 -11.90
C ILE A 235 -7.31 -32.36 -11.63
N ILE A 236 -7.20 -31.13 -12.17
CA ILE A 236 -6.00 -30.30 -11.96
C ILE A 236 -5.89 -29.85 -10.50
N GLU A 237 -7.04 -29.59 -9.87
CA GLU A 237 -7.12 -29.27 -8.45
C GLU A 237 -6.68 -30.48 -7.60
N GLU A 238 -7.16 -31.68 -7.91
CA GLU A 238 -6.78 -32.92 -7.24
C GLU A 238 -5.30 -33.25 -7.45
N GLN A 239 -4.76 -33.14 -8.67
CA GLN A 239 -3.33 -33.32 -8.91
C GLN A 239 -2.47 -32.30 -8.12
N THR A 240 -2.92 -31.04 -8.06
CA THR A 240 -2.26 -30.01 -7.23
C THR A 240 -2.28 -30.41 -5.75
N LYS A 241 -3.42 -30.89 -5.23
CA LYS A 241 -3.54 -31.40 -3.86
C LYS A 241 -2.63 -32.60 -3.63
N THR A 242 -2.63 -33.58 -4.53
CA THR A 242 -1.77 -34.76 -4.47
C THR A 242 -0.30 -34.37 -4.44
N LEU A 243 0.13 -33.43 -5.27
CA LEU A 243 1.51 -32.94 -5.29
C LEU A 243 1.89 -32.23 -3.98
N LEU A 244 1.01 -31.37 -3.46
CA LEU A 244 1.23 -30.69 -2.18
C LEU A 244 1.31 -31.70 -1.01
N LEU A 245 0.49 -32.74 -1.03
CA LEU A 245 0.50 -33.83 -0.04
C LEU A 245 1.77 -34.69 -0.15
N LEU A 246 2.16 -35.05 -1.37
CA LEU A 246 3.40 -35.79 -1.62
C LEU A 246 4.62 -35.01 -1.13
N LEU A 247 4.68 -33.71 -1.43
CA LEU A 247 5.77 -32.85 -0.99
C LEU A 247 5.76 -32.67 0.53
N SER A 248 4.61 -32.39 1.15
CA SER A 248 4.52 -32.19 2.60
C SER A 248 4.86 -33.46 3.39
N SER A 249 4.57 -34.65 2.86
CA SER A 249 4.92 -35.94 3.50
C SER A 249 6.42 -36.15 3.68
N GLN A 250 7.23 -35.46 2.87
CA GLN A 250 8.70 -35.52 2.86
C GLN A 250 9.34 -34.38 3.66
N LEU A 251 8.54 -33.49 4.25
CA LEU A 251 9.00 -32.36 5.05
C LEU A 251 8.68 -32.58 6.53
N THR A 252 9.52 -32.01 7.38
CA THR A 252 9.30 -31.98 8.84
C THR A 252 8.47 -30.79 9.30
N CYS A 253 8.21 -29.82 8.41
CA CYS A 253 7.40 -28.64 8.67
C CYS A 253 6.16 -28.59 7.77
N PRO A 254 5.16 -27.77 8.14
CA PRO A 254 4.02 -27.50 7.27
C PRO A 254 4.44 -26.73 6.01
N LEU A 255 3.82 -27.08 4.89
CA LEU A 255 3.92 -26.42 3.60
C LEU A 255 2.70 -25.52 3.42
N TYR A 256 2.92 -24.22 3.30
CA TYR A 256 1.83 -23.27 3.06
C TYR A 256 1.71 -22.96 1.57
N PHE A 257 0.52 -22.62 1.13
CA PHE A 257 0.28 -22.25 -0.26
C PHE A 257 -0.74 -21.12 -0.37
N THR A 258 -0.63 -20.34 -1.44
CA THR A 258 -1.61 -19.35 -1.86
C THR A 258 -1.71 -19.34 -3.38
N PHE A 259 -2.87 -19.77 -3.90
CA PHE A 259 -3.19 -19.72 -5.31
C PHE A 259 -4.12 -18.56 -5.64
N ILE A 260 -3.76 -17.76 -6.64
CA ILE A 260 -4.45 -16.51 -6.98
C ILE A 260 -5.43 -16.75 -8.13
N ASP A 261 -6.71 -16.56 -7.85
CA ASP A 261 -7.78 -16.51 -8.83
C ASP A 261 -7.82 -15.12 -9.47
N GLU A 262 -7.19 -14.99 -10.63
CA GLU A 262 -7.10 -13.73 -11.37
C GLU A 262 -8.47 -13.15 -11.75
N LYS A 263 -9.48 -13.99 -11.95
CA LYS A 263 -10.84 -13.52 -12.33
C LYS A 263 -11.53 -12.77 -11.19
N HIS A 264 -11.13 -13.05 -9.96
CA HIS A 264 -11.72 -12.49 -8.74
C HIS A 264 -10.77 -11.53 -8.02
N GLN A 265 -9.65 -11.13 -8.65
CA GLN A 265 -8.81 -10.07 -8.09
C GLN A 265 -9.45 -8.71 -8.31
N LEU A 266 -9.45 -7.89 -7.26
CA LEU A 266 -10.03 -6.55 -7.26
C LEU A 266 -9.22 -5.55 -8.09
N ASP A 267 -7.92 -5.80 -8.23
CA ASP A 267 -7.00 -4.91 -8.94
C ASP A 267 -5.70 -5.63 -9.32
N HIS A 268 -4.89 -4.93 -10.12
CA HIS A 268 -3.58 -5.41 -10.53
C HIS A 268 -2.63 -5.67 -9.36
N TYR A 269 -2.71 -4.91 -8.26
CA TYR A 269 -1.75 -5.05 -7.17
C TYR A 269 -1.87 -6.40 -6.44
N SER A 270 -3.07 -6.98 -6.41
CA SER A 270 -3.33 -8.31 -5.84
C SER A 270 -3.10 -9.48 -6.81
N GLN A 271 -2.86 -9.22 -8.10
CA GLN A 271 -2.62 -10.25 -9.12
C GLN A 271 -1.21 -10.86 -8.99
N LEU A 272 -0.98 -12.01 -9.63
CA LEU A 272 0.38 -12.52 -9.75
C LEU A 272 1.14 -11.79 -10.86
N PRO A 273 2.45 -11.60 -10.70
CA PRO A 273 3.26 -11.86 -9.51
C PRO A 273 3.39 -10.63 -8.59
N GLN A 274 2.40 -9.74 -8.55
CA GLN A 274 2.54 -8.38 -8.03
C GLN A 274 2.78 -8.33 -6.50
N PRO A 275 3.35 -7.21 -5.99
CA PRO A 275 3.74 -7.07 -4.58
C PRO A 275 2.60 -7.27 -3.56
N GLY A 276 1.33 -7.10 -3.94
CA GLY A 276 0.21 -7.30 -3.02
C GLY A 276 0.09 -8.72 -2.49
N VAL A 277 0.46 -9.73 -3.28
CA VAL A 277 0.51 -11.12 -2.80
C VAL A 277 1.54 -11.27 -1.68
N LEU A 278 2.68 -10.59 -1.80
CA LEU A 278 3.73 -10.60 -0.76
C LEU A 278 3.31 -9.81 0.48
N ALA A 279 2.61 -8.69 0.32
CA ALA A 279 2.03 -7.94 1.43
C ALA A 279 1.03 -8.79 2.24
N PHE A 280 0.13 -9.49 1.55
CA PHE A 280 -0.82 -10.42 2.15
C PHE A 280 -0.10 -11.53 2.93
N LEU A 281 0.85 -12.23 2.29
CA LEU A 281 1.59 -13.32 2.92
C LEU A 281 2.48 -12.85 4.08
N GLN A 282 3.03 -11.64 3.98
CA GLN A 282 3.84 -11.03 5.04
C GLN A 282 3.04 -10.94 6.34
N LYS A 283 1.82 -10.43 6.27
CA LYS A 283 0.94 -10.31 7.45
C LYS A 283 0.42 -11.67 7.89
N LEU A 284 -0.09 -12.49 6.97
CA LEU A 284 -0.66 -13.80 7.30
C LEU A 284 0.36 -14.69 8.02
N HIS A 285 1.59 -14.75 7.53
CA HIS A 285 2.63 -15.65 8.05
C HIS A 285 3.67 -14.95 8.94
N ARG A 286 3.50 -13.65 9.23
CA ARG A 286 4.41 -12.82 10.05
C ARG A 286 5.84 -12.85 9.54
N VAL A 287 5.99 -12.77 8.22
CA VAL A 287 7.28 -12.88 7.54
C VAL A 287 8.03 -11.57 7.62
N ASN A 288 9.30 -11.63 7.95
CA ASN A 288 10.23 -10.54 7.72
C ASN A 288 10.82 -10.65 6.32
N LEU A 289 10.39 -9.77 5.41
CA LEU A 289 10.85 -9.76 4.02
C LEU A 289 12.37 -9.54 3.89
N TYR A 290 12.98 -8.90 4.90
CA TYR A 290 14.41 -8.55 4.93
C TYR A 290 15.24 -9.51 5.78
N HIS A 291 14.62 -10.49 6.43
CA HIS A 291 15.36 -11.47 7.23
C HIS A 291 16.33 -12.23 6.34
N LYS A 292 17.56 -12.48 6.81
CA LYS A 292 18.65 -13.12 6.03
C LYS A 292 18.29 -14.47 5.38
N GLY A 293 17.39 -15.22 6.02
CA GLY A 293 16.86 -16.50 5.51
C GLY A 293 15.66 -16.36 4.56
N THR A 294 15.13 -15.16 4.35
CA THR A 294 14.01 -14.94 3.42
C THR A 294 14.50 -14.91 1.99
N ILE A 295 13.98 -15.80 1.15
CA ILE A 295 14.40 -16.02 -0.23
C ILE A 295 13.15 -16.23 -1.10
N TYR A 296 13.17 -15.71 -2.32
CA TYR A 296 12.18 -15.98 -3.35
C TYR A 296 12.79 -16.85 -4.45
N MET A 297 12.32 -18.09 -4.56
CA MET A 297 12.67 -19.01 -5.64
C MET A 297 11.71 -18.82 -6.81
N TYR A 298 12.27 -18.46 -7.98
CA TYR A 298 11.48 -18.09 -9.16
C TYR A 298 11.92 -18.85 -10.42
N SER A 299 11.00 -18.95 -11.38
CA SER A 299 11.25 -19.42 -12.74
C SER A 299 11.01 -18.36 -13.81
N SER A 300 10.19 -17.33 -13.54
CA SER A 300 9.94 -16.24 -14.49
C SER A 300 10.50 -14.88 -14.04
N ASP A 301 10.86 -14.05 -15.02
CA ASP A 301 11.40 -12.70 -14.77
C ASP A 301 10.39 -11.76 -14.12
N GLU A 302 9.09 -12.02 -14.30
CA GLU A 302 8.05 -11.24 -13.63
C GLU A 302 8.06 -11.47 -12.12
N HIS A 303 8.17 -12.72 -11.66
CA HIS A 303 8.30 -13.05 -10.25
C HIS A 303 9.61 -12.50 -9.65
N TYR A 304 10.71 -12.56 -10.41
CA TYR A 304 11.97 -11.92 -10.03
C TYR A 304 11.80 -10.42 -9.79
N ARG A 305 11.20 -9.69 -10.74
CA ARG A 305 10.99 -8.25 -10.65
C ARG A 305 10.11 -7.89 -9.46
N ALA A 306 9.01 -8.62 -9.26
CA ALA A 306 8.11 -8.34 -8.14
C ALA A 306 8.75 -8.58 -6.78
N ALA A 307 9.45 -9.71 -6.57
CA ALA A 307 10.17 -9.98 -5.32
C ALA A 307 11.30 -8.96 -5.08
N SER A 308 12.03 -8.60 -6.13
CA SER A 308 13.11 -7.61 -6.05
C SER A 308 12.58 -6.20 -5.72
N SER A 309 11.40 -5.83 -6.25
CA SER A 309 10.78 -4.51 -6.01
C SER A 309 10.44 -4.25 -4.53
N VAL A 310 10.27 -5.31 -3.74
CA VAL A 310 10.03 -5.22 -2.29
C VAL A 310 11.28 -5.54 -1.46
N GLY A 311 12.41 -5.80 -2.12
CA GLY A 311 13.71 -6.06 -1.51
C GLY A 311 13.92 -7.49 -1.00
N ILE A 312 13.17 -8.48 -1.50
CA ILE A 312 13.40 -9.89 -1.19
C ILE A 312 14.54 -10.42 -2.06
N ARG A 313 15.48 -11.15 -1.45
CA ARG A 313 16.53 -11.85 -2.20
C ARG A 313 15.94 -12.96 -3.06
N THR A 314 16.39 -13.07 -4.30
CA THR A 314 15.84 -14.02 -5.27
C THR A 314 16.88 -15.04 -5.73
N ILE A 315 16.44 -16.25 -6.10
CA ILE A 315 17.27 -17.26 -6.75
C ILE A 315 16.48 -17.99 -7.83
N LYS A 316 17.11 -18.21 -9.00
CA LYS A 316 16.51 -19.03 -10.06
C LYS A 316 16.35 -20.46 -9.58
N ALA A 317 15.13 -20.99 -9.69
CA ALA A 317 14.78 -22.32 -9.22
C ALA A 317 15.60 -23.42 -9.86
N ALA A 318 15.77 -23.41 -11.19
CA ALA A 318 16.59 -24.38 -11.91
C ALA A 318 17.99 -24.49 -11.30
N LYS A 319 18.67 -23.34 -11.15
CA LYS A 319 20.01 -23.27 -10.56
C LYS A 319 20.06 -23.85 -9.15
N LEU A 320 19.03 -23.60 -8.32
CA LEU A 320 18.98 -24.08 -6.95
C LEU A 320 18.69 -25.59 -6.87
N PHE A 321 17.83 -26.12 -7.72
CA PHE A 321 17.55 -27.57 -7.77
C PHE A 321 18.73 -28.38 -8.31
N ASP A 322 19.50 -27.81 -9.23
CA ASP A 322 20.74 -28.42 -9.74
C ASP A 322 21.87 -28.37 -8.70
N HIS A 323 21.85 -27.35 -7.82
CA HIS A 323 22.88 -27.10 -6.83
C HIS A 323 22.28 -26.69 -5.47
N PRO A 324 21.71 -27.63 -4.69
CA PRO A 324 21.01 -27.30 -3.44
C PRO A 324 21.84 -26.54 -2.40
N HIS A 325 23.17 -26.70 -2.42
CA HIS A 325 24.09 -25.97 -1.55
C HIS A 325 24.10 -24.46 -1.79
N LEU A 326 23.64 -23.98 -2.95
CA LEU A 326 23.58 -22.54 -3.21
C LEU A 326 22.63 -21.81 -2.28
N ILE A 327 21.66 -22.50 -1.66
CA ILE A 327 20.79 -21.91 -0.63
C ILE A 327 21.57 -21.30 0.53
N ASP A 328 22.78 -21.80 0.76
CA ASP A 328 23.72 -21.34 1.80
C ASP A 328 24.52 -20.11 1.39
N SER A 329 24.50 -19.75 0.11
CA SER A 329 25.31 -18.68 -0.49
C SER A 329 24.49 -17.43 -0.87
N VAL A 330 23.16 -17.54 -0.92
CA VAL A 330 22.25 -16.41 -1.23
C VAL A 330 22.41 -15.23 -0.26
N TYR A 331 23.10 -15.44 0.87
CA TYR A 331 23.35 -14.45 1.92
C TYR A 331 24.29 -13.29 1.53
N CYS A 332 25.03 -13.36 0.41
CA CYS A 332 26.17 -12.47 0.16
C CYS A 332 25.94 -11.32 -0.85
N GLY A 333 24.70 -11.06 -1.28
CA GLY A 333 24.39 -10.00 -2.27
C GLY A 333 24.23 -8.60 -1.68
N GLU A 334 24.47 -7.58 -2.51
CA GLU A 334 24.27 -6.14 -2.22
C GLU A 334 22.94 -5.83 -1.52
N THR A 335 22.94 -4.77 -0.69
CA THR A 335 21.72 -4.23 -0.09
C THR A 335 20.74 -3.79 -1.17
N MET A 336 19.67 -4.56 -1.38
CA MET A 336 18.62 -4.24 -2.34
C MET A 336 17.93 -2.93 -1.97
N SER A 337 17.59 -2.10 -2.96
CA SER A 337 16.78 -0.90 -2.70
C SER A 337 15.38 -1.34 -2.26
N THR A 338 15.04 -1.07 -1.01
CA THR A 338 13.73 -1.39 -0.46
C THR A 338 12.82 -0.17 -0.51
N LEU A 339 11.50 -0.38 -0.63
CA LEU A 339 10.54 0.71 -0.50
C LEU A 339 10.68 1.40 0.87
N SER A 340 10.87 2.72 0.87
CA SER A 340 11.17 3.49 2.08
C SER A 340 10.08 3.37 3.17
N PHE A 341 8.81 3.23 2.77
CA PHE A 341 7.71 3.05 3.71
C PHE A 341 7.74 1.69 4.42
N LEU A 342 8.32 0.65 3.80
CA LEU A 342 8.48 -0.66 4.42
C LEU A 342 9.62 -0.68 5.44
N GLN A 343 10.68 0.10 5.21
CA GLN A 343 11.78 0.26 6.19
C GLN A 343 11.30 0.95 7.47
N ASN A 344 10.39 1.91 7.32
CA ASN A 344 9.86 2.72 8.42
C ASN A 344 8.53 2.20 8.97
N MET A 345 8.16 0.96 8.63
CA MET A 345 6.92 0.35 9.06
C MET A 345 6.89 0.14 10.59
N LEU A 346 5.82 0.58 11.24
CA LEU A 346 5.58 0.35 12.66
C LEU A 346 4.70 -0.88 12.87
N GLN A 347 5.02 -1.67 13.89
CA GLN A 347 4.22 -2.82 14.31
C GLN A 347 3.75 -2.57 15.73
N VAL A 348 2.43 -2.48 15.90
CA VAL A 348 1.81 -2.08 17.16
C VAL A 348 0.87 -3.19 17.61
N THR A 349 1.02 -3.60 18.87
CA THR A 349 0.05 -4.50 19.51
C THR A 349 -1.28 -3.78 19.64
N CYS A 350 -2.34 -4.30 19.02
CA CYS A 350 -3.67 -3.74 19.18
C CYS A 350 -4.15 -4.01 20.63
N SER A 351 -4.12 -2.99 21.48
CA SER A 351 -4.50 -3.12 22.88
C SER A 351 -6.02 -3.16 23.03
N THR A 352 -6.59 -4.35 22.93
CA THR A 352 -7.78 -4.84 23.68
C THR A 352 -9.12 -4.08 23.63
N SER A 353 -9.26 -2.92 22.99
CA SER A 353 -10.57 -2.23 22.88
C SER A 353 -11.39 -2.65 21.66
N CYS A 354 -10.77 -3.27 20.63
CA CYS A 354 -11.50 -4.01 19.60
C CYS A 354 -11.90 -5.36 20.20
N LYS A 355 -13.11 -5.43 20.76
CA LYS A 355 -13.66 -6.58 21.51
C LYS A 355 -13.93 -7.84 20.67
N GLU A 356 -13.60 -7.84 19.39
CA GLU A 356 -13.92 -8.97 18.51
C GLU A 356 -12.84 -10.05 18.59
N THR A 357 -13.22 -11.12 19.30
CA THR A 357 -12.63 -12.47 19.24
C THR A 357 -11.10 -12.52 19.27
N ARG A 358 -10.57 -12.64 20.49
CA ARG A 358 -9.25 -13.26 20.73
C ARG A 358 -9.30 -14.70 20.23
N GLU A 359 -9.20 -14.94 18.92
CA GLU A 359 -8.58 -16.19 18.48
C GLU A 359 -7.22 -16.29 19.16
N SER A 360 -6.82 -17.49 19.56
CA SER A 360 -5.55 -17.72 20.25
C SER A 360 -4.40 -17.28 19.35
N VAL A 361 -4.00 -16.02 19.55
CA VAL A 361 -3.08 -15.21 18.74
C VAL A 361 -1.70 -15.88 18.57
N ASP A 362 -1.44 -16.91 19.37
CA ASP A 362 -0.21 -17.67 19.48
C ASP A 362 -0.10 -18.79 18.44
N GLU A 363 -1.10 -18.98 17.58
CA GLU A 363 -1.13 -20.06 16.59
C GLU A 363 -0.53 -19.66 15.22
N ILE A 364 0.01 -20.64 14.52
CA ILE A 364 0.33 -20.53 13.10
C ILE A 364 -0.97 -20.48 12.28
N PRO A 365 -0.94 -19.85 11.08
CA PRO A 365 -2.13 -19.79 10.23
C PRO A 365 -2.75 -21.17 9.98
N PHE A 366 -4.07 -21.25 10.07
CA PHE A 366 -4.88 -22.45 9.87
C PHE A 366 -4.66 -23.60 10.87
N PHE A 367 -3.90 -23.42 11.96
CA PHE A 367 -3.63 -24.48 12.93
C PHE A 367 -4.90 -25.09 13.54
N SER A 368 -5.77 -24.25 14.11
CA SER A 368 -7.04 -24.70 14.69
C SER A 368 -7.92 -25.48 13.71
N ARG A 369 -7.96 -25.06 12.43
CA ARG A 369 -8.68 -25.76 11.37
C ARG A 369 -8.02 -27.09 11.00
N ALA A 370 -6.70 -27.10 10.85
CA ALA A 370 -5.91 -28.28 10.54
C ALA A 370 -6.01 -29.36 11.63
N ARG A 371 -5.97 -28.97 12.91
CA ARG A 371 -6.11 -29.89 14.06
C ARG A 371 -7.46 -30.61 14.05
N LYS A 372 -8.54 -29.89 13.70
CA LYS A 372 -9.91 -30.44 13.60
C LYS A 372 -10.14 -31.25 12.33
N SER A 373 -9.34 -31.03 11.28
CA SER A 373 -9.47 -31.75 10.01
C SER A 373 -9.16 -33.24 10.15
N SER A 374 -9.83 -34.06 9.34
CA SER A 374 -9.47 -35.47 9.12
C SER A 374 -8.36 -35.62 8.08
N THR A 375 -8.11 -34.60 7.27
CA THR A 375 -7.11 -34.62 6.19
C THR A 375 -5.90 -33.74 6.53
N PRO A 376 -4.69 -34.12 6.05
CA PRO A 376 -3.45 -33.33 6.19
C PRO A 376 -3.39 -32.05 5.33
N LEU A 377 -4.53 -31.60 4.81
CA LEU A 377 -4.66 -30.44 3.94
C LEU A 377 -5.89 -29.64 4.35
N VAL A 378 -5.70 -28.36 4.69
CA VAL A 378 -6.81 -27.43 4.90
C VAL A 378 -6.58 -26.14 4.16
N TRP A 379 -7.65 -25.56 3.65
CA TRP A 379 -7.61 -24.30 2.92
C TRP A 379 -8.89 -23.50 3.11
N LYS A 380 -8.82 -22.24 2.70
CA LYS A 380 -9.92 -21.27 2.63
C LYS A 380 -9.79 -20.46 1.34
N TYR A 381 -10.93 -20.16 0.72
CA TYR A 381 -11.01 -19.19 -0.36
C TYR A 381 -11.48 -17.85 0.20
N CYS A 382 -10.75 -16.78 -0.10
CA CYS A 382 -11.04 -15.43 0.37
C CYS A 382 -10.51 -14.39 -0.63
N HIS A 383 -11.36 -13.49 -1.11
CA HIS A 383 -10.99 -12.37 -1.98
C HIS A 383 -10.11 -12.78 -3.17
N GLY A 384 -10.54 -13.83 -3.89
CA GLY A 384 -9.80 -14.36 -5.03
C GLY A 384 -8.53 -15.15 -4.67
N LYS A 385 -8.29 -15.48 -3.40
CA LYS A 385 -7.09 -16.23 -2.96
C LYS A 385 -7.52 -17.56 -2.34
N VAL A 386 -7.01 -18.68 -2.87
CA VAL A 386 -7.08 -19.99 -2.22
C VAL A 386 -5.82 -20.13 -1.37
N THR A 387 -5.93 -19.96 -0.05
CA THR A 387 -4.79 -20.07 0.86
C THR A 387 -4.98 -21.24 1.82
N GLY A 388 -3.89 -21.93 2.16
CA GLY A 388 -3.97 -23.11 3.01
C GLY A 388 -2.64 -23.60 3.53
N VAL A 389 -2.73 -24.74 4.22
CA VAL A 389 -1.59 -25.48 4.77
C VAL A 389 -1.75 -26.96 4.46
N CYS A 390 -0.64 -27.56 4.07
CA CYS A 390 -0.45 -28.99 3.89
C CYS A 390 0.62 -29.45 4.88
N PHE A 391 0.45 -30.59 5.54
CA PHE A 391 1.38 -31.06 6.57
C PHE A 391 1.47 -32.58 6.57
N LYS A 392 2.60 -33.13 7.01
CA LYS A 392 2.83 -34.59 7.03
C LYS A 392 1.79 -35.32 7.89
N ASP A 393 1.69 -34.92 9.14
CA ASP A 393 0.76 -35.48 10.14
C ASP A 393 0.51 -34.46 11.26
N LYS A 394 -0.49 -34.72 12.12
CA LYS A 394 -0.87 -33.80 13.20
C LYS A 394 0.27 -33.60 14.20
N LEU A 395 1.09 -34.63 14.44
CA LEU A 395 2.20 -34.56 15.39
C LEU A 395 3.31 -33.61 14.88
N ALA A 396 3.63 -33.67 13.59
CA ALA A 396 4.56 -32.74 12.94
C ALA A 396 4.05 -31.29 13.03
N LEU A 397 2.76 -31.09 12.77
CA LEU A 397 2.12 -29.78 12.88
C LEU A 397 2.16 -29.22 14.32
N GLU A 398 1.89 -30.04 15.33
CA GLU A 398 1.94 -29.66 16.76
C GLU A 398 3.37 -29.34 17.22
N ARG A 399 4.36 -30.13 16.79
CA ARG A 399 5.78 -29.85 17.05
C ARG A 399 6.18 -28.51 16.43
N TYR A 400 5.79 -28.26 15.18
CA TYR A 400 6.08 -27.01 14.51
C TYR A 400 5.40 -25.81 15.20
N GLN A 401 4.14 -25.96 15.61
CA GLN A 401 3.43 -24.95 16.41
C GLN A 401 4.17 -24.65 17.72
N THR A 402 4.72 -25.66 18.39
CA THR A 402 5.51 -25.49 19.62
C THR A 402 6.78 -24.70 19.34
N HIS A 403 7.56 -25.07 18.31
CA HIS A 403 8.74 -24.31 17.89
C HIS A 403 8.39 -22.86 17.52
N TYR A 404 7.27 -22.66 16.85
CA TYR A 404 6.81 -21.33 16.50
C TYR A 404 6.51 -20.47 17.72
N LYS A 405 5.83 -21.00 18.75
CA LYS A 405 5.57 -20.24 20.00
C LYS A 405 6.86 -19.77 20.66
N LEU A 406 7.92 -20.57 20.60
CA LEU A 406 9.24 -20.21 21.14
C LEU A 406 9.94 -19.12 20.31
N ALA A 407 9.77 -19.12 18.98
CA ALA A 407 10.41 -18.18 18.08
C ALA A 407 9.64 -16.86 17.88
N ALA A 408 8.32 -16.89 18.03
CA ALA A 408 7.45 -15.75 17.82
C ALA A 408 7.71 -14.68 18.90
N ARG A 409 8.02 -13.45 18.46
CA ARG A 409 8.26 -12.33 19.38
C ARG A 409 7.05 -11.43 19.40
N THR A 410 6.55 -11.09 20.58
CA THR A 410 5.44 -10.16 20.71
C THR A 410 5.82 -8.79 20.14
N ALA A 411 4.86 -8.16 19.47
CA ALA A 411 4.99 -6.76 19.07
C ALA A 411 5.10 -5.90 20.33
N LYS A 412 5.76 -4.73 20.19
CA LYS A 412 5.84 -3.82 21.32
C LYS A 412 4.42 -3.33 21.61
N PRO A 413 4.02 -3.25 22.90
CA PRO A 413 2.79 -2.54 23.22
C PRO A 413 2.89 -1.12 22.67
N PRO A 414 1.77 -0.41 22.49
CA PRO A 414 1.75 1.03 22.20
C PRO A 414 2.29 1.80 23.43
N GLY A 415 3.55 1.57 23.79
CA GLY A 415 4.28 2.36 24.76
C GLY A 415 4.68 3.62 24.05
N LYS A 416 4.22 4.78 24.58
CA LYS A 416 4.46 6.15 24.10
C LYS A 416 5.48 6.14 22.97
N ILE A 417 5.02 5.93 21.73
CA ILE A 417 5.87 6.14 20.54
C ILE A 417 6.50 7.48 20.86
N LYS A 418 7.83 7.51 21.06
CA LYS A 418 8.52 8.73 21.49
C LYS A 418 7.91 9.79 20.59
N ARG A 419 7.21 10.76 21.18
CA ARG A 419 6.70 11.91 20.44
C ARG A 419 7.95 12.60 19.93
N GLY A 420 8.58 12.05 18.89
CA GLY A 420 9.29 12.84 17.92
C GLY A 420 8.21 13.79 17.52
N THR A 421 8.35 15.01 18.02
CA THR A 421 7.38 16.09 17.90
C THR A 421 6.96 16.09 16.44
N SER A 422 5.83 15.43 16.14
CA SER A 422 5.04 15.73 14.95
C SER A 422 4.70 17.18 15.22
N ARG A 423 5.49 18.06 14.62
CA ARG A 423 5.37 19.49 14.81
C ARG A 423 3.97 19.77 14.29
N THR A 424 3.03 19.96 15.20
CA THR A 424 1.71 20.47 14.87
C THR A 424 1.97 21.90 14.44
N GLU A 425 2.36 22.08 13.18
CA GLU A 425 2.50 23.39 12.60
C GLU A 425 1.09 23.91 12.42
N TYR A 426 0.66 24.72 13.40
CA TYR A 426 -0.47 25.60 13.21
C TYR A 426 -0.07 26.58 12.12
N VAL A 427 -0.53 26.33 10.89
CA VAL A 427 -0.37 27.26 9.79
C VAL A 427 -1.31 28.43 10.07
N SER A 428 -0.78 29.50 10.67
CA SER A 428 -1.48 30.78 10.77
C SER A 428 -1.34 31.49 9.42
N SER A 429 -2.39 31.46 8.61
CA SER A 429 -2.42 32.15 7.32
C SER A 429 -2.60 33.66 7.54
N THR A 430 -1.51 34.42 7.51
CA THR A 430 -1.53 35.86 7.23
C THR A 430 -1.04 36.06 5.81
N LEU A 431 -1.96 36.23 4.85
CA LEU A 431 -1.64 36.58 3.48
C LEU A 431 -1.64 38.12 3.34
N PRO A 432 -0.60 38.74 2.74
CA PRO A 432 -0.70 40.08 2.23
C PRO A 432 -1.38 40.06 0.86
N SER A 433 -2.52 40.73 0.75
CA SER A 433 -3.23 40.95 -0.49
C SER A 433 -2.57 42.08 -1.30
N SER A 434 -1.85 41.72 -2.37
CA SER A 434 -1.66 42.62 -3.50
C SER A 434 -1.55 41.81 -4.80
N GLU A 435 -2.68 41.40 -5.35
CA GLU A 435 -2.75 40.95 -6.73
C GLU A 435 -2.76 42.19 -7.64
N ARG A 436 -1.67 42.41 -8.38
CA ARG A 436 -1.71 43.19 -9.61
C ARG A 436 -2.20 42.27 -10.72
N SER A 437 -3.31 42.63 -11.36
CA SER A 437 -3.79 41.98 -12.56
C SER A 437 -2.77 42.16 -13.70
N LEU A 438 -2.31 41.04 -14.26
CA LEU A 438 -1.47 41.01 -15.46
C LEU A 438 -2.34 41.00 -16.74
N PRO A 439 -1.82 41.44 -17.89
CA PRO A 439 -2.56 41.51 -19.16
C PRO A 439 -3.04 40.13 -19.66
N SER A 440 -4.17 40.10 -20.37
CA SER A 440 -4.82 38.87 -20.88
C SER A 440 -3.96 38.04 -21.86
N SER A 441 -2.98 38.65 -22.53
CA SER A 441 -2.05 37.95 -23.44
C SER A 441 -1.07 37.03 -22.70
N GLU A 442 -0.69 37.34 -21.46
CA GLU A 442 0.21 36.48 -20.67
C GLU A 442 -0.50 35.24 -20.09
N GLN A 443 -1.81 35.32 -19.88
CA GLN A 443 -2.61 34.18 -19.40
C GLN A 443 -2.73 33.07 -20.45
N SER A 444 -2.84 33.41 -21.74
CA SER A 444 -2.91 32.43 -22.84
C SER A 444 -1.60 31.63 -22.96
N LEU A 445 -0.46 32.31 -22.84
CA LEU A 445 0.87 31.67 -22.92
C LEU A 445 1.12 30.73 -21.74
N ARG A 446 0.49 30.97 -20.59
CA ARG A 446 0.54 30.08 -19.42
C ARG A 446 -0.36 28.84 -19.55
N ALA A 447 -1.07 28.61 -20.65
CA ALA A 447 -1.79 27.34 -20.87
C ALA A 447 -0.98 26.33 -21.72
N LEU A 448 0.18 26.73 -22.23
CA LEU A 448 0.91 26.02 -23.29
C LEU A 448 1.33 24.59 -22.95
N VAL A 449 1.78 24.34 -21.72
CA VAL A 449 2.23 22.99 -21.32
C VAL A 449 1.06 22.04 -21.11
N GLY A 450 -0.16 22.57 -20.94
CA GLY A 450 -1.38 21.76 -20.89
C GLY A 450 -1.58 20.88 -22.13
N ASN A 451 -1.17 21.39 -23.30
CA ASN A 451 -1.41 20.78 -24.60
C ASN A 451 -0.28 19.86 -25.08
N ILE A 452 0.85 19.80 -24.38
CA ILE A 452 2.00 18.98 -24.79
C ILE A 452 1.81 17.55 -24.29
N ASN A 453 1.83 16.57 -25.22
CA ASN A 453 1.86 15.15 -24.85
C ASN A 453 3.27 14.77 -24.35
N LEU A 454 3.49 14.92 -23.04
CA LEU A 454 4.78 14.64 -22.41
C LEU A 454 5.26 13.19 -22.57
N ARG A 455 4.37 12.23 -22.87
CA ARG A 455 4.77 10.85 -23.16
C ARG A 455 5.47 10.73 -24.51
N GLU A 456 5.02 11.48 -25.51
CA GLU A 456 5.65 11.52 -26.83
C GLU A 456 7.01 12.22 -26.77
N VAL A 457 7.10 13.31 -26.00
CA VAL A 457 8.37 14.02 -25.77
C VAL A 457 9.43 13.13 -25.13
N ALA A 458 9.03 12.24 -24.21
CA ALA A 458 9.96 11.39 -23.47
C ALA A 458 10.59 10.25 -24.29
N GLU A 459 10.06 9.96 -25.49
CA GLU A 459 10.47 8.87 -26.41
C GLU A 459 10.32 7.44 -25.87
N THR A 460 10.51 7.22 -24.57
CA THR A 460 10.37 5.94 -23.89
C THR A 460 9.58 6.10 -22.58
N PRO A 461 8.83 5.06 -22.16
CA PRO A 461 8.17 5.06 -20.86
C PRO A 461 9.14 5.28 -19.70
N GLY A 462 10.36 4.73 -19.76
CA GLY A 462 11.36 4.86 -18.70
C GLY A 462 11.77 6.32 -18.45
N ARG A 463 11.98 7.10 -19.52
CA ARG A 463 12.32 8.53 -19.41
C ARG A 463 11.14 9.36 -18.91
N TYR A 464 9.93 9.01 -19.31
CA TYR A 464 8.71 9.66 -18.79
C TYR A 464 8.62 9.48 -17.27
N HIS A 465 8.75 8.25 -16.77
CA HIS A 465 8.74 7.97 -15.33
C HIS A 465 9.93 8.61 -14.60
N GLY A 466 11.12 8.59 -15.20
CA GLY A 466 12.27 9.29 -14.68
C GLY A 466 12.04 10.80 -14.56
N GLY A 467 11.26 11.39 -15.48
CA GLY A 467 10.88 12.79 -15.44
C GLY A 467 9.98 13.13 -14.26
N PHE A 468 9.02 12.26 -13.93
CA PHE A 468 8.22 12.40 -12.71
C PHE A 468 9.09 12.44 -11.45
N GLN A 469 10.16 11.64 -11.40
CA GLN A 469 11.09 11.63 -10.28
C GLN A 469 11.96 12.90 -10.23
N CYS A 470 12.32 13.45 -11.40
CA CYS A 470 13.16 14.66 -11.49
C CYS A 470 12.38 15.96 -11.27
N ARG A 471 11.04 15.94 -11.36
CA ARG A 471 10.16 17.11 -11.18
C ARG A 471 10.46 17.89 -9.91
N ASP A 472 10.62 17.18 -8.80
CA ASP A 472 10.82 17.79 -7.47
C ASP A 472 12.29 18.20 -7.25
N SER A 473 13.16 17.92 -8.24
CA SER A 473 14.58 18.28 -8.28
C SER A 473 14.86 19.47 -9.22
N VAL A 474 13.81 20.14 -9.70
CA VAL A 474 13.90 21.34 -10.55
C VAL A 474 13.90 22.59 -9.66
N PHE A 475 14.84 23.51 -9.91
CA PHE A 475 14.99 24.76 -9.17
C PHE A 475 15.56 25.86 -10.08
N ASP A 476 15.64 27.10 -9.58
CA ASP A 476 16.06 28.28 -10.33
C ASP A 476 15.29 28.45 -11.66
N MET A 477 13.99 28.20 -11.62
CA MET A 477 13.15 28.30 -12.82
C MET A 477 12.92 29.76 -13.20
N ASN A 478 13.31 30.12 -14.42
CA ASN A 478 13.07 31.41 -15.02
C ASN A 478 12.24 31.27 -16.29
N VAL A 479 11.24 32.13 -16.44
CA VAL A 479 10.27 32.11 -17.53
C VAL A 479 10.33 33.45 -18.24
N GLU A 480 10.70 33.40 -19.52
CA GLU A 480 10.87 34.57 -20.38
C GLU A 480 9.86 34.49 -21.53
N VAL A 481 9.02 35.51 -21.67
CA VAL A 481 8.06 35.63 -22.78
C VAL A 481 8.76 36.36 -23.93
N LEU A 482 8.88 35.69 -25.07
CA LEU A 482 9.54 36.18 -26.27
C LEU A 482 8.54 36.23 -27.42
N GLU A 483 7.92 37.38 -27.65
CA GLU A 483 6.86 37.56 -28.67
C GLU A 483 5.72 36.52 -28.50
N GLN A 484 5.66 35.51 -29.38
CA GLN A 484 4.68 34.40 -29.38
C GLN A 484 5.28 33.09 -28.84
N ARG A 485 6.41 33.17 -28.15
CA ARG A 485 7.14 32.03 -27.61
C ARG A 485 7.35 32.19 -26.12
N LEU A 486 7.40 31.05 -25.44
CA LEU A 486 7.69 30.96 -24.02
C LEU A 486 8.99 30.19 -23.83
N LYS A 487 10.01 30.86 -23.32
CA LYS A 487 11.30 30.23 -22.98
C LYS A 487 11.33 29.97 -21.49
N ILE A 488 11.49 28.70 -21.12
CA ILE A 488 11.61 28.28 -19.72
C ILE A 488 13.01 27.72 -19.53
N THR A 489 13.72 28.23 -18.54
CA THR A 489 15.06 27.78 -18.16
C THR A 489 15.06 27.39 -16.70
N CYS A 490 15.79 26.34 -16.32
CA CYS A 490 15.95 25.94 -14.93
C CYS A 490 17.23 25.13 -14.73
N LYS A 491 17.51 24.79 -13.48
CA LYS A 491 18.47 23.76 -13.10
C LYS A 491 17.77 22.50 -12.59
N CYS A 492 18.37 21.34 -12.82
CA CYS A 492 17.84 20.06 -12.35
C CYS A 492 18.96 19.14 -11.88
N THR A 493 18.95 18.69 -10.62
CA THR A 493 19.96 17.74 -10.10
C THR A 493 19.73 16.31 -10.60
N GLY A 494 18.48 15.94 -10.87
CA GLY A 494 18.11 14.61 -11.34
C GLY A 494 18.65 13.50 -10.42
N SER A 495 19.35 12.53 -10.99
CA SER A 495 20.01 11.44 -10.24
C SER A 495 21.50 11.68 -9.94
N SER A 496 22.03 12.87 -10.26
CA SER A 496 23.44 13.21 -10.08
C SER A 496 23.61 14.25 -8.97
N ARG A 497 24.84 14.40 -8.47
CA ARG A 497 25.18 15.46 -7.49
C ARG A 497 25.34 16.83 -8.12
N GLN A 498 25.71 16.90 -9.40
CA GLN A 498 25.85 18.16 -10.15
C GLN A 498 24.54 18.52 -10.86
N PRO A 499 24.09 19.79 -10.78
CA PRO A 499 22.89 20.23 -11.49
C PRO A 499 23.15 20.36 -13.00
N TYR A 500 22.14 20.01 -13.79
CA TYR A 500 22.09 20.20 -15.23
C TYR A 500 21.28 21.45 -15.57
N ASP A 501 21.74 22.20 -16.56
CA ASP A 501 20.99 23.30 -17.14
C ASP A 501 19.99 22.73 -18.13
N VAL A 502 18.72 23.10 -17.95
CA VAL A 502 17.60 22.61 -18.75
C VAL A 502 16.87 23.81 -19.32
N GLN A 503 16.60 23.78 -20.62
CA GLN A 503 15.90 24.83 -21.33
C GLN A 503 14.85 24.21 -22.25
N VAL A 504 13.67 24.83 -22.30
CA VAL A 504 12.64 24.52 -23.29
C VAL A 504 12.10 25.81 -23.89
N MET A 505 11.73 25.76 -25.16
CA MET A 505 11.05 26.82 -25.88
C MET A 505 9.71 26.29 -26.39
N LEU A 506 8.63 26.99 -26.04
CA LEU A 506 7.26 26.64 -26.40
C LEU A 506 6.67 27.70 -27.32
N SER A 507 5.71 27.30 -28.15
CA SER A 507 4.93 28.18 -29.02
C SER A 507 3.46 27.77 -28.99
N ASP A 508 2.56 28.74 -29.11
CA ASP A 508 1.11 28.54 -29.14
C ASP A 508 0.65 27.60 -30.26
N SER A 509 1.30 27.65 -31.42
CA SER A 509 0.86 26.90 -32.61
C SER A 509 1.37 25.46 -32.65
N SER A 510 2.53 25.16 -32.07
CA SER A 510 3.24 23.89 -32.27
C SER A 510 3.60 23.16 -30.97
N GLY A 511 3.30 23.73 -29.80
CA GLY A 511 3.70 23.17 -28.52
C GLY A 511 5.21 23.31 -28.28
N LEU A 512 5.91 22.18 -28.10
CA LEU A 512 7.35 22.17 -27.83
C LEU A 512 8.17 22.42 -29.12
N LEU A 513 8.79 23.59 -29.23
CA LEU A 513 9.66 23.94 -30.35
C LEU A 513 11.07 23.37 -30.19
N GLU A 514 11.68 23.66 -29.04
CA GLU A 514 13.06 23.29 -28.76
C GLU A 514 13.21 22.85 -27.30
N ALA A 515 14.11 21.90 -27.06
CA ALA A 515 14.48 21.48 -25.73
C ALA A 515 15.96 21.13 -25.69
N HIS A 516 16.65 21.58 -24.65
CA HIS A 516 18.07 21.35 -24.44
C HIS A 516 18.32 20.99 -22.98
N CYS A 517 19.19 20.00 -22.76
CA CYS A 517 19.68 19.68 -21.43
C CYS A 517 21.18 19.36 -21.47
N SER A 518 21.95 19.92 -20.52
CA SER A 518 23.39 19.67 -20.40
C SER A 518 23.76 18.29 -19.83
N CYS A 519 22.79 17.38 -19.65
CA CYS A 519 23.09 16.03 -19.17
C CYS A 519 23.85 15.21 -20.22
N PRO A 520 24.72 14.27 -19.80
CA PRO A 520 25.57 13.50 -20.73
C PRO A 520 24.79 12.44 -21.53
N ASP A 521 23.50 12.22 -21.23
CA ASP A 521 22.65 11.32 -21.99
C ASP A 521 22.51 11.82 -23.43
N VAL A 522 22.51 10.92 -24.41
CA VAL A 522 22.24 11.25 -25.82
C VAL A 522 20.88 11.97 -25.96
N ALA A 523 19.92 11.62 -25.11
CA ALA A 523 18.63 12.29 -25.02
C ALA A 523 18.70 13.73 -24.50
N GLY A 524 19.77 14.11 -23.81
CA GLY A 524 19.99 15.48 -23.35
C GLY A 524 20.18 16.43 -24.53
N LYS A 525 20.96 15.98 -25.53
CA LYS A 525 21.22 16.73 -26.78
C LYS A 525 19.98 16.93 -27.64
N THR A 526 19.03 15.98 -27.58
CA THR A 526 17.77 16.05 -28.33
C THR A 526 16.61 16.63 -27.51
N GLY A 527 16.86 17.00 -26.25
CA GLY A 527 15.83 17.52 -25.36
C GLY A 527 14.79 16.49 -24.92
N ARG A 528 15.02 15.19 -25.12
CA ARG A 528 14.09 14.10 -24.78
C ARG A 528 14.43 13.39 -23.49
N CYS A 529 15.36 13.93 -22.70
CA CYS A 529 15.79 13.33 -21.44
C CYS A 529 14.76 13.53 -20.31
N LYS A 530 14.91 12.75 -19.24
CA LYS A 530 14.06 12.85 -18.04
C LYS A 530 14.07 14.25 -17.40
N HIS A 531 15.15 15.02 -17.51
CA HIS A 531 15.22 16.35 -16.89
C HIS A 531 14.32 17.36 -17.60
N VAL A 532 14.20 17.28 -18.93
CA VAL A 532 13.26 18.12 -19.70
C VAL A 532 11.81 17.80 -19.33
N ILE A 533 11.49 16.51 -19.20
CA ILE A 533 10.16 16.09 -18.73
C ILE A 533 9.90 16.59 -17.31
N GLY A 534 10.89 16.51 -16.42
CA GLY A 534 10.82 17.05 -15.07
C GLY A 534 10.55 18.55 -15.04
N LEU A 535 11.23 19.35 -15.87
CA LEU A 535 10.98 20.78 -16.04
C LEU A 535 9.54 21.03 -16.45
N LEU A 536 9.07 20.38 -17.53
CA LEU A 536 7.72 20.61 -18.06
C LEU A 536 6.63 20.22 -17.05
N LEU A 537 6.81 19.12 -16.31
CA LEU A 537 5.91 18.72 -15.23
C LEU A 537 5.92 19.71 -14.06
N ASN A 538 7.10 20.19 -13.66
CA ASN A 538 7.23 21.15 -12.57
C ASN A 538 6.56 22.50 -12.94
N TYR A 539 6.81 22.98 -14.15
CA TYR A 539 6.18 24.21 -14.65
C TYR A 539 4.65 24.08 -14.76
N LYS A 540 4.13 22.95 -15.26
CA LYS A 540 2.70 22.66 -15.32
C LYS A 540 2.03 22.73 -13.93
N ASN A 541 2.71 22.22 -12.91
CA ASN A 541 2.22 22.29 -11.53
C ASN A 541 2.16 23.74 -11.02
N HIS A 542 3.13 24.59 -11.37
CA HIS A 542 3.12 26.01 -11.00
C HIS A 542 2.08 26.84 -11.75
N GLN A 543 1.67 26.41 -12.94
CA GLN A 543 0.60 27.06 -13.71
C GLN A 543 -0.80 26.77 -13.20
N THR A 544 -0.97 25.70 -12.43
CA THR A 544 -2.26 25.41 -11.81
C THR A 544 -2.31 26.28 -10.56
N PRO A 545 -3.03 27.43 -10.53
CA PRO A 545 -3.25 28.10 -9.27
C PRO A 545 -3.81 27.06 -8.31
N SER A 546 -3.27 27.02 -7.09
CA SER A 546 -3.88 26.28 -5.99
C SER A 546 -5.31 26.81 -5.85
N ALA A 547 -6.23 26.15 -6.54
CA ALA A 547 -7.64 26.51 -6.63
C ALA A 547 -8.33 26.32 -5.28
#